data_AF-A0A7S1RU72-F1
#
_entry.id   AF-A0A7S1RU72-F1
#
_cell.length_a   1.000
_cell.length_b   1.000
_cell.length_c   1.000
_cell.angle_alpha   90.00
_cell.angle_beta   90.00
_cell.angle_gamma   90.00
#
_symmetry.space_group_name_H-M   'P 1'
#
loop_
_entity.id
_entity.type
_entity.pdbx_description
1 polymer ?
#
loop_
_entity_poly.entity_id
_entity_poly.type
_entity_poly.pdbx_seq_one_letter_code
_entity_poly.pdbx_strand_id
1 'polypeptide(L)'
;GARFRIYRSGGAEIRTLQALGGEELVRAAFSARAVPAPGAAPGGLDALPGERITRATQYVENRGGESAVGYYVVLETERGALIATERLADGRLAFDCNPEDLQDRNAAARVVGSTACQAGGPRVGEIKKRLAACDSSPRPSPSQCKSYARGALRLVGPHHARAAC
;
A
#
# COMPACT_ATOMS: atom_id res chain seq x y z
N GLY A 1 -37.60 15.26 5.70
CA GLY A 1 -36.36 14.74 6.34
C GLY A 1 -35.17 14.98 5.42
N ALA A 2 -33.95 14.96 5.94
CA ALA A 2 -32.73 15.07 5.13
C ALA A 2 -31.85 13.84 5.37
N ARG A 3 -31.14 13.39 4.33
CA ARG A 3 -30.23 12.24 4.38
C ARG A 3 -28.80 12.73 4.21
N PHE A 4 -27.95 12.37 5.17
CA PHE A 4 -26.52 12.62 5.13
C PHE A 4 -25.82 11.33 4.69
N ARG A 5 -24.86 11.42 3.76
CA ARG A 5 -24.00 10.29 3.38
C ARG A 5 -22.54 10.69 3.47
N ILE A 6 -21.71 9.70 3.77
CA ILE A 6 -20.24 9.83 3.82
C ILE A 6 -19.69 8.74 2.91
N TYR A 7 -19.02 9.15 1.83
CA TYR A 7 -18.31 8.27 0.92
C TYR A 7 -16.83 8.31 1.23
N ARG A 8 -16.17 7.15 1.24
CA ARG A 8 -14.73 7.02 1.45
C ARG A 8 -14.11 6.21 0.33
N SER A 9 -13.11 6.77 -0.35
CA SER A 9 -12.34 6.09 -1.41
C SER A 9 -10.98 6.73 -1.59
N GLY A 10 -9.89 5.94 -1.62
CA GLY A 10 -8.55 6.43 -1.99
C GLY A 10 -8.03 7.58 -1.11
N GLY A 11 -8.33 7.57 0.19
CA GLY A 11 -7.98 8.68 1.08
C GLY A 11 -8.88 9.92 0.95
N ALA A 12 -9.83 9.96 0.01
CA ALA A 12 -10.84 11.01 -0.05
C ALA A 12 -12.08 10.64 0.79
N GLU A 13 -12.61 11.61 1.52
CA GLU A 13 -13.92 11.54 2.17
C GLU A 13 -14.84 12.61 1.56
N ILE A 14 -15.96 12.21 0.96
CA ILE A 14 -16.98 13.11 0.42
C ILE A 14 -18.19 13.06 1.36
N ARG A 15 -18.58 14.22 1.90
CA ARG A 15 -19.80 14.36 2.70
C ARG A 15 -20.88 15.03 1.86
N THR A 16 -22.03 14.41 1.79
CA THR A 16 -23.17 14.90 1.00
C THR A 16 -24.41 15.09 1.87
N LEU A 17 -25.29 15.97 1.40
CA LEU A 17 -26.61 16.23 1.98
C LEU A 17 -27.67 16.14 0.89
N GLN A 18 -28.71 15.36 1.13
CA GLN A 18 -29.87 15.25 0.25
C GLN A 18 -31.16 15.60 1.02
N ALA A 19 -31.88 16.62 0.58
CA ALA A 19 -33.22 16.93 1.09
C ALA A 19 -34.26 15.92 0.54
N LEU A 20 -35.42 15.79 1.18
CA LEU A 20 -36.47 14.86 0.74
C LEU A 20 -36.92 15.20 -0.70
N GLY A 21 -36.71 14.26 -1.63
CA GLY A 21 -37.02 14.45 -3.05
C GLY A 21 -36.08 15.40 -3.80
N GLY A 22 -35.03 15.91 -3.15
CA GLY A 22 -34.05 16.80 -3.75
C GLY A 22 -32.80 16.08 -4.27
N GLU A 23 -31.97 16.83 -4.99
CA GLU A 23 -30.67 16.36 -5.45
C GLU A 23 -29.68 16.21 -4.29
N GLU A 24 -28.71 15.32 -4.50
CA GLU A 24 -27.63 15.11 -3.55
C GLU A 24 -26.50 16.12 -3.81
N LEU A 25 -26.20 16.93 -2.80
CA LEU A 25 -25.20 17.99 -2.92
C LEU A 25 -23.96 17.65 -2.10
N VAL A 26 -22.78 17.77 -2.71
CA VAL A 26 -21.50 17.71 -1.99
C VAL A 26 -21.39 18.93 -1.09
N ARG A 27 -21.24 18.70 0.21
CA ARG A 27 -21.10 19.77 1.21
C ARG A 27 -19.67 19.91 1.70
N ALA A 28 -18.89 18.84 1.68
CA ALA A 28 -17.48 18.87 1.98
C ALA A 28 -16.74 17.73 1.27
N ALA A 29 -15.49 18.00 0.89
CA ALA A 29 -14.54 17.02 0.43
C ALA A 29 -13.28 17.14 1.29
N PHE A 30 -12.85 16.03 1.88
CA PHE A 30 -11.62 15.94 2.66
C PHE A 30 -10.65 15.02 1.93
N SER A 31 -9.38 15.40 1.91
CA SER A 31 -8.28 14.49 1.60
C SER A 31 -7.62 14.10 2.91
N ALA A 32 -7.65 12.82 3.23
CA ALA A 32 -6.82 12.25 4.27
C ALA A 32 -5.39 12.19 3.74
N ARG A 33 -4.68 13.32 3.87
CA ARG A 33 -3.22 13.30 3.84
C ARG A 33 -2.79 12.43 5.02
N ALA A 34 -2.17 11.28 4.75
CA ALA A 34 -1.36 10.64 5.76
C ALA A 34 -0.21 11.60 6.03
N VAL A 35 -0.39 12.47 7.03
CA VAL A 35 0.71 13.28 7.51
C VAL A 35 1.71 12.28 8.07
N PRO A 36 2.94 12.19 7.53
CA PRO A 36 3.95 11.33 8.12
C PRO A 36 4.04 11.71 9.59
N ALA A 37 3.99 10.72 10.47
CA ALA A 37 3.98 10.97 11.91
C ALA A 37 5.13 11.94 12.25
N PRO A 38 4.91 12.96 13.10
CA PRO A 38 5.99 13.83 13.53
C PRO A 38 7.08 12.97 14.17
N GLY A 39 8.24 12.88 13.51
CA GLY A 39 9.33 11.97 13.86
C GLY A 39 9.60 10.84 12.86
N ALA A 40 8.86 10.76 11.75
CA ALA A 40 9.24 9.95 10.59
C ALA A 40 10.59 10.49 10.09
N ALA A 41 11.67 9.79 10.45
CA ALA A 41 13.00 10.20 10.06
C ALA A 41 13.07 10.24 8.52
N PRO A 42 13.73 11.23 7.91
CA PRO A 42 14.12 11.21 6.50
C PRO A 42 15.24 10.17 6.25
N GLY A 43 15.11 8.99 6.87
CA GLY A 43 16.04 7.89 6.74
C GLY A 43 15.72 7.13 5.47
N GLY A 44 16.70 7.03 4.57
CA GLY A 44 16.68 6.05 3.50
C GLY A 44 16.54 4.62 4.07
N LEU A 45 16.31 3.65 3.19
CA LEU A 45 16.13 2.23 3.55
C LEU A 45 17.14 1.71 4.58
N ASP A 46 18.37 2.25 4.58
CA ASP A 46 19.48 1.83 5.42
C ASP A 46 19.27 2.15 6.91
N ALA A 47 18.39 3.09 7.25
CA ALA A 47 18.05 3.45 8.63
C ALA A 47 16.92 2.60 9.24
N LEU A 48 16.15 1.88 8.40
CA LEU A 48 14.97 1.11 8.81
C LEU A 48 15.14 -0.41 9.03
N PRO A 49 16.29 -1.10 8.80
CA PRO A 49 16.33 -2.57 8.81
C PRO A 49 15.83 -3.23 10.10
N GLY A 50 15.96 -2.54 11.23
CA GLY A 50 15.55 -3.00 12.55
C GLY A 50 14.09 -2.75 12.90
N GLU A 51 13.40 -1.85 12.18
CA GLU A 51 12.03 -1.46 12.49
C GLU A 51 11.04 -2.58 12.19
N ARG A 52 10.05 -2.73 13.05
CA ARG A 52 8.97 -3.70 12.86
C ARG A 52 7.90 -3.18 11.93
N ILE A 53 7.38 -4.07 11.10
CA ILE A 53 6.20 -3.81 10.29
C ILE A 53 4.96 -4.02 11.17
N THR A 54 4.06 -3.05 11.15
CA THR A 54 2.79 -3.06 11.89
C THR A 54 1.62 -3.39 10.99
N ARG A 55 1.73 -3.08 9.70
CA ARG A 55 0.67 -3.32 8.71
C ARG A 55 1.24 -3.46 7.31
N ALA A 56 0.56 -4.26 6.50
CA ALA A 56 0.76 -4.28 5.06
C ALA A 56 -0.57 -4.10 4.33
N THR A 57 -0.54 -3.34 3.24
CA THR A 57 -1.70 -3.10 2.38
C THR A 57 -1.30 -3.30 0.93
N GLN A 58 -2.00 -4.21 0.25
CA GLN A 58 -1.79 -4.50 -1.16
C GLN A 58 -2.73 -3.65 -2.02
N TYR A 59 -2.15 -3.04 -3.04
CA TYR A 59 -2.82 -2.19 -3.99
C TYR A 59 -2.75 -2.75 -5.41
N VAL A 60 -3.75 -2.38 -6.21
CA VAL A 60 -3.76 -2.55 -7.66
C VAL A 60 -4.02 -1.21 -8.32
N GLU A 61 -3.24 -0.89 -9.35
CA GLU A 61 -3.34 0.37 -10.09
C GLU A 61 -3.42 0.12 -11.59
N ASN A 62 -4.02 1.06 -12.32
CA ASN A 62 -3.94 1.10 -13.78
C ASN A 62 -2.77 2.00 -14.20
N ARG A 63 -1.81 1.46 -14.95
CA ARG A 63 -0.58 2.16 -15.37
C ARG A 63 -0.70 2.90 -16.71
N GLY A 64 -1.89 2.92 -17.30
CA GLY A 64 -2.11 3.49 -18.63
C GLY A 64 -1.72 2.48 -19.73
N GLY A 65 -2.60 2.36 -20.74
CA GLY A 65 -2.56 1.30 -21.75
C GLY A 65 -3.67 0.26 -21.54
N GLU A 66 -4.14 -0.38 -22.61
CA GLU A 66 -5.39 -1.17 -22.62
C GLU A 66 -5.43 -2.36 -21.64
N SER A 67 -4.33 -2.72 -20.98
CA SER A 67 -4.30 -3.79 -19.95
C SER A 67 -3.12 -3.70 -18.97
N ALA A 68 -2.50 -2.54 -18.81
CA ALA A 68 -1.33 -2.41 -17.93
C ALA A 68 -1.75 -2.27 -16.45
N VAL A 69 -1.82 -3.40 -15.74
CA VAL A 69 -2.15 -3.43 -14.31
C VAL A 69 -0.87 -3.53 -13.48
N GLY A 70 -0.69 -2.61 -12.54
CA GLY A 70 0.39 -2.63 -11.55
C GLY A 70 -0.08 -3.19 -10.20
N TYR A 71 0.80 -3.91 -9.51
CA TYR A 71 0.55 -4.39 -8.14
C TYR A 71 1.71 -3.99 -7.24
N TYR A 72 1.39 -3.38 -6.11
CA TYR A 72 2.38 -2.98 -5.12
C TYR A 72 1.84 -3.20 -3.70
N VAL A 73 2.73 -3.19 -2.72
CA VAL A 73 2.40 -3.30 -1.30
C VAL A 73 3.00 -2.12 -0.56
N VAL A 74 2.21 -1.52 0.32
CA VAL A 74 2.69 -0.53 1.29
C VAL A 74 2.86 -1.23 2.64
N LEU A 75 4.06 -1.17 3.18
CA LEU A 75 4.40 -1.62 4.53
C LEU A 75 4.44 -0.40 5.45
N GLU A 76 3.71 -0.46 6.55
CA GLU A 76 3.74 0.55 7.61
C GLU A 76 4.61 0.02 8.74
N THR A 77 5.50 0.85 9.26
CA THR A 77 6.41 0.49 10.36
C THR A 77 5.91 1.03 11.70
N GLU A 78 6.48 0.52 12.80
CA GLU A 78 6.15 0.96 14.16
C GLU A 78 6.51 2.44 14.43
N ARG A 79 7.43 3.02 13.65
CA ARG A 79 7.82 4.44 13.72
C ARG A 79 7.12 5.31 12.66
N GLY A 80 6.14 4.75 11.95
CA GLY A 80 5.31 5.49 11.01
C GLY A 80 5.93 5.72 9.64
N ALA A 81 7.08 5.11 9.33
CA ALA A 81 7.59 5.09 7.96
C ALA A 81 6.70 4.21 7.07
N LEU A 82 6.48 4.68 5.84
CA LEU A 82 5.76 3.97 4.79
C LEU A 82 6.77 3.44 3.76
N ILE A 83 6.65 2.18 3.38
CA ILE A 83 7.56 1.56 2.41
C ILE A 83 6.72 0.98 1.28
N ALA A 84 6.91 1.48 0.07
CA ALA A 84 6.31 0.90 -1.12
C ALA A 84 7.23 -0.16 -1.71
N THR A 85 6.73 -1.38 -1.90
CA THR A 85 7.48 -2.46 -2.51
C THR A 85 6.71 -3.10 -3.65
N GLU A 86 7.37 -3.32 -4.77
CA GLU A 86 6.76 -3.85 -5.98
C GLU A 86 7.77 -4.51 -6.90
N ARG A 87 7.23 -5.24 -7.88
CA ARG A 87 8.01 -5.77 -8.99
C ARG A 87 7.66 -5.02 -10.26
N LEU A 88 8.64 -4.31 -10.80
CA LEU A 88 8.50 -3.49 -11.99
C LEU A 88 8.44 -4.35 -13.27
N ALA A 89 7.95 -3.76 -14.37
CA ALA A 89 7.80 -4.44 -15.66
C ALA A 89 9.15 -4.88 -16.28
N ASP A 90 10.25 -4.24 -15.87
CA ASP A 90 11.62 -4.59 -16.24
C ASP A 90 12.24 -5.66 -15.31
N GLY A 91 11.42 -6.25 -14.43
CA GLY A 91 11.85 -7.28 -13.48
C GLY A 91 12.44 -6.74 -12.20
N ARG A 92 12.84 -5.46 -12.14
CA ARG A 92 13.47 -4.89 -10.94
C ARG A 92 12.51 -4.88 -9.77
N LEU A 93 13.06 -5.20 -8.60
CA LEU A 93 12.41 -5.02 -7.32
C LEU A 93 12.54 -3.56 -6.89
N ALA A 94 11.44 -2.82 -6.83
CA ALA A 94 11.43 -1.51 -6.19
C ALA A 94 11.05 -1.68 -4.72
N PHE A 95 11.75 -0.98 -3.84
CA PHE A 95 11.55 -0.99 -2.40
C PHE A 95 11.93 0.40 -1.91
N ASP A 96 10.95 1.31 -1.87
CA ASP A 96 11.16 2.74 -1.69
C ASP A 96 10.55 3.20 -0.35
N CYS A 97 11.34 3.92 0.44
CA CYS A 97 10.92 4.45 1.73
C CYS A 97 10.39 5.87 1.58
N ASN A 98 9.19 6.10 2.10
CA ASN A 98 8.43 7.34 2.04
C ASN A 98 8.43 7.98 0.63
N PRO A 99 7.92 7.28 -0.41
CA PRO A 99 7.82 7.86 -1.75
C PRO A 99 6.97 9.13 -1.70
N GLU A 100 7.45 10.21 -2.33
CA GLU A 100 6.76 11.52 -2.31
C GLU A 100 5.37 11.45 -2.95
N ASP A 101 5.20 10.59 -3.96
CA ASP A 101 3.98 10.38 -4.73
C ASP A 101 3.07 9.29 -4.14
N LEU A 102 3.45 8.65 -3.02
CA LEU A 102 2.75 7.48 -2.48
C LEU A 102 1.27 7.77 -2.21
N GLN A 103 0.97 8.98 -1.74
CA GLN A 103 -0.40 9.34 -1.42
C GLN A 103 -1.28 9.48 -2.68
N ASP A 104 -0.80 10.18 -3.70
CA ASP A 104 -1.52 10.35 -4.96
C ASP A 104 -1.70 9.01 -5.66
N ARG A 105 -0.65 8.17 -5.62
CA ARG A 105 -0.68 6.80 -6.10
C ARG A 105 -1.73 5.95 -5.37
N ASN A 106 -1.79 6.02 -4.05
CA ASN A 106 -2.80 5.33 -3.24
C ASN A 106 -4.23 5.83 -3.51
N ALA A 107 -4.40 7.11 -3.88
CA ALA A 107 -5.69 7.68 -4.21
C ALA A 107 -6.25 7.18 -5.54
N ALA A 108 -5.37 6.93 -6.51
CA ALA A 108 -5.72 6.35 -7.81
C ALA A 108 -5.84 4.81 -7.80
N ALA A 109 -5.23 4.15 -6.82
CA ALA A 109 -5.22 2.70 -6.69
C ALA A 109 -6.43 2.13 -5.93
N ARG A 110 -6.68 0.84 -6.10
CA ARG A 110 -7.66 0.07 -5.33
C ARG A 110 -6.95 -0.84 -4.33
N VAL A 111 -7.45 -0.91 -3.10
CA VAL A 111 -6.99 -1.87 -2.10
C VAL A 111 -7.55 -3.25 -2.42
N VAL A 112 -6.68 -4.25 -2.57
CA VAL A 112 -7.07 -5.65 -2.84
C VAL A 112 -6.81 -6.58 -1.66
N GLY A 113 -6.07 -6.13 -0.65
CA GLY A 113 -5.82 -6.86 0.58
C GLY A 113 -5.14 -6.00 1.63
N SER A 114 -5.36 -6.30 2.90
CA SER A 114 -4.62 -5.68 4.00
C SER A 114 -4.51 -6.65 5.17
N THR A 115 -3.42 -6.57 5.91
CA THR A 115 -3.18 -7.35 7.13
C THR A 115 -2.43 -6.51 8.14
N ALA A 116 -2.83 -6.62 9.40
CA ALA A 116 -2.13 -6.04 10.54
C ALA A 116 -1.22 -7.09 11.16
N CYS A 117 -0.03 -6.68 11.60
CA CYS A 117 0.86 -7.53 12.38
C CYS A 117 0.44 -7.54 13.84
N GLN A 118 0.60 -8.70 14.47
CA GLN A 118 0.55 -8.83 15.92
C GLN A 118 1.85 -8.30 16.54
N ALA A 119 1.86 -8.14 17.86
CA ALA A 119 3.05 -7.77 18.61
C ALA A 119 4.21 -8.73 18.28
N GLY A 120 5.36 -8.17 17.88
CA GLY A 120 6.52 -8.96 17.46
C GLY A 120 6.60 -9.28 15.96
N GLY A 121 5.83 -8.57 15.11
CA GLY A 121 5.89 -8.68 13.65
C GLY A 121 7.30 -8.55 13.02
N PRO A 122 7.43 -8.90 11.73
CA PRO A 122 8.70 -9.07 11.05
C PRO A 122 9.41 -7.72 10.88
N ARG A 123 10.73 -7.76 10.83
CA ARG A 123 11.53 -6.56 10.61
C ARG A 123 11.59 -6.22 9.13
N VAL A 124 11.71 -4.93 8.81
CA VAL A 124 11.88 -4.44 7.42
C VAL A 124 13.03 -5.18 6.73
N GLY A 125 14.17 -5.36 7.41
CA GLY A 125 15.33 -6.06 6.86
C GLY A 125 15.08 -7.54 6.54
N GLU A 126 14.22 -8.23 7.31
CA GLU A 126 13.86 -9.62 7.05
C GLU A 126 12.96 -9.75 5.83
N ILE A 127 11.98 -8.85 5.70
CA ILE A 127 11.10 -8.79 4.53
C ILE A 127 11.90 -8.46 3.27
N LYS A 128 12.74 -7.44 3.30
CA LYS A 128 13.60 -7.06 2.16
C LYS A 128 14.46 -8.23 1.67
N LYS A 129 15.10 -8.95 2.60
CA LYS A 129 15.91 -10.15 2.26
C LYS A 129 15.08 -11.26 1.62
N ARG A 130 13.89 -11.57 2.17
CA ARG A 130 13.01 -12.61 1.62
C ARG A 130 12.47 -12.25 0.24
N LEU A 131 12.11 -10.99 0.03
CA LEU A 131 11.61 -10.51 -1.27
C LEU A 131 12.70 -10.52 -2.34
N ALA A 132 13.94 -10.14 -1.98
CA ALA A 132 15.08 -10.20 -2.89
C ALA A 132 15.42 -11.64 -3.34
N ALA A 133 15.18 -12.64 -2.49
CA ALA A 133 15.37 -14.04 -2.85
C ALA A 133 14.34 -14.57 -3.89
N CYS A 134 13.22 -13.86 -4.09
CA CYS A 134 12.20 -14.22 -5.08
C CYS A 134 12.43 -13.59 -6.47
N ASP A 135 13.57 -12.93 -6.69
CA ASP A 135 13.89 -12.29 -7.97
C ASP A 135 14.50 -13.31 -8.96
N SER A 136 13.72 -13.71 -9.96
CA SER A 136 14.15 -14.75 -10.91
C SER A 136 13.76 -14.51 -12.37
N SER A 137 13.12 -13.40 -12.72
CA SER A 137 12.73 -13.12 -14.12
C SER A 137 12.93 -11.65 -14.51
N PRO A 138 13.66 -11.37 -15.61
CA PRO A 138 13.91 -10.02 -16.11
C PRO A 138 12.69 -9.39 -16.80
N ARG A 139 11.63 -10.15 -17.08
CA ARG A 139 10.36 -9.63 -17.66
C ARG A 139 9.17 -10.33 -17.02
N PRO A 140 8.71 -9.84 -15.86
CA PRO A 140 7.61 -10.46 -15.17
C PRO A 140 6.29 -10.23 -15.92
N SER A 141 5.46 -11.27 -15.98
CA SER A 141 4.07 -11.13 -16.38
C SER A 141 3.26 -10.41 -15.29
N PRO A 142 2.07 -9.85 -15.62
CA PRO A 142 1.18 -9.27 -14.61
C PRO A 142 0.81 -10.27 -13.49
N SER A 143 0.73 -11.57 -13.80
CA SER A 143 0.49 -12.60 -12.79
C SER A 143 1.68 -12.80 -11.85
N GLN A 144 2.91 -12.62 -12.33
CA GLN A 144 4.11 -12.65 -11.50
C GLN A 144 4.22 -11.42 -10.59
N CYS A 145 3.90 -10.23 -11.08
CA CYS A 145 3.80 -9.01 -10.25
C CYS A 145 2.71 -9.15 -9.17
N LYS A 146 1.55 -9.71 -9.53
CA LYS A 146 0.48 -10.03 -8.57
C LYS A 146 0.92 -11.06 -7.54
N SER A 147 1.60 -12.14 -7.97
CA SER A 147 2.12 -13.18 -7.09
C SER A 147 3.13 -12.61 -6.10
N TYR A 148 4.04 -11.77 -6.58
CA TYR A 148 4.99 -11.03 -5.76
C TYR A 148 4.29 -10.20 -4.68
N ALA A 149 3.35 -9.33 -5.07
CA ALA A 149 2.63 -8.47 -4.12
C ALA A 149 1.83 -9.28 -3.10
N ARG A 150 1.22 -10.39 -3.53
CA ARG A 150 0.52 -11.32 -2.63
C ARG A 150 1.49 -12.03 -1.67
N GLY A 151 2.67 -12.40 -2.15
CA GLY A 151 3.76 -12.97 -1.35
C GLY A 151 4.21 -12.00 -0.27
N ALA A 152 4.49 -10.75 -0.64
CA ALA A 152 4.83 -9.68 0.30
C ALA A 152 3.76 -9.49 1.39
N LEU A 153 2.47 -9.44 1.01
CA LEU A 153 1.38 -9.35 1.96
C LEU A 153 1.33 -10.55 2.93
N ARG A 154 1.56 -11.76 2.42
CA ARG A 154 1.55 -13.00 3.23
C ARG A 154 2.70 -13.07 4.23
N LEU A 155 3.88 -12.53 3.89
CA LEU A 155 5.02 -12.53 4.81
C LEU A 155 4.73 -11.74 6.11
N VAL A 156 3.81 -10.79 6.04
CA VAL A 156 3.42 -9.88 7.12
C VAL A 156 2.24 -10.42 7.94
N GLY A 157 1.43 -11.32 7.38
CA GLY A 157 0.22 -11.85 8.01
C GLY A 157 0.46 -12.79 9.21
N PRO A 158 -0.60 -13.11 9.99
CA PRO A 158 -0.53 -13.85 11.26
C PRO A 158 0.00 -15.29 11.12
N HIS A 159 -0.07 -15.84 9.92
CA HIS A 159 0.69 -17.03 9.57
C HIS A 159 1.97 -16.55 8.89
N HIS A 160 3.05 -16.35 9.65
CA HIS A 160 4.43 -16.29 9.12
C HIS A 160 4.80 -17.66 8.54
N ALA A 161 3.97 -18.16 7.62
CA ALA A 161 4.26 -19.33 6.84
C ALA A 161 5.53 -19.03 6.06
N ARG A 162 6.37 -20.06 5.94
CA ARG A 162 7.43 -20.16 4.93
C ARG A 162 6.78 -20.04 3.55
N ALA A 163 6.37 -18.83 3.16
CA ALA A 163 5.91 -18.56 1.81
C ALA A 163 7.18 -18.51 0.97
N ALA A 164 7.57 -19.67 0.44
CA ALA A 164 8.34 -19.72 -0.78
C ALA A 164 7.51 -19.01 -1.86
N CYS A 165 8.22 -18.27 -2.71
CA CYS A 165 7.73 -17.93 -4.03
C CYS A 165 7.17 -19.22 -4.69
#